data_AF-A0A959GRF9-F1
#
_entry.id   AF-A0A959GRF9-F1
#
_cell.length_a   1.000
_cell.length_b   1.000
_cell.length_c   1.000
_cell.angle_alpha   90.00
_cell.angle_beta   90.00
_cell.angle_gamma   90.00
#
_symmetry.space_group_name_H-M   'P 1'
#
loop_
_entity.id
_entity.type
_entity.pdbx_description
1 polymer ?
#
loop_
_entity_poly.entity_id
_entity_poly.type
_entity_poly.pdbx_seq_one_letter_code
_entity_poly.pdbx_strand_id
1 'polypeptide(L)'
;EYWGKKIYQIPGAEYIREAIYEKGFFKGLPVIPGSQEGIRELMEDYEVFIVTAAMEFRNSFEDKYDWLQEHFPFIHWKNIIFCGDKSIVQADYMIDDHAFNLEHFGGKALLYTALHNIHETRFRRADNWEEVMDYFRAEREAL
;
A
#
# COMPACT_ATOMS: atom_id res chain seq x y z
N GLU A 1 -0.66 -13.02 -19.83
CA GLU A 1 -0.87 -11.91 -20.79
C GLU A 1 -0.96 -10.53 -20.14
N TYR A 2 -1.44 -10.40 -18.89
CA TYR A 2 -1.66 -9.09 -18.24
C TYR A 2 -0.58 -8.67 -17.23
N TRP A 3 0.43 -9.51 -17.02
CA TRP A 3 1.59 -9.22 -16.20
C TRP A 3 2.30 -7.93 -16.66
N GLY A 4 2.64 -7.05 -15.72
CA GLY A 4 3.27 -5.75 -15.99
C GLY A 4 2.33 -4.66 -16.48
N LYS A 5 1.02 -4.93 -16.62
CA LYS A 5 0.03 -3.94 -17.09
C LYS A 5 -0.74 -3.34 -15.92
N LYS A 6 -0.93 -2.03 -15.95
CA LYS A 6 -1.93 -1.34 -15.11
C LYS A 6 -3.34 -1.70 -15.57
N ILE A 7 -4.33 -1.57 -14.69
CA ILE A 7 -5.72 -1.89 -15.01
C ILE A 7 -6.27 -1.12 -16.23
N TYR A 8 -5.79 0.12 -16.43
CA TYR A 8 -6.11 0.97 -17.59
C TYR A 8 -5.54 0.45 -18.93
N GLN A 9 -4.61 -0.50 -18.88
CA GLN A 9 -3.97 -1.10 -20.05
C GLN A 9 -4.50 -2.51 -20.37
N ILE A 10 -5.40 -3.05 -19.53
CA ILE A 10 -6.01 -4.36 -19.73
C ILE A 10 -7.26 -4.19 -20.61
N PRO A 11 -7.30 -4.78 -21.82
CA PRO A 11 -8.50 -4.77 -22.66
C PRO A 11 -9.66 -5.52 -21.99
N GLY A 12 -10.88 -5.00 -22.07
CA GLY A 12 -12.05 -5.64 -21.47
C GLY A 12 -12.23 -5.38 -19.97
N ALA A 13 -11.34 -4.57 -19.35
CA ALA A 13 -11.41 -4.20 -17.94
C ALA A 13 -12.20 -2.92 -17.67
N GLU A 14 -12.98 -2.42 -18.65
CA GLU A 14 -13.78 -1.20 -18.53
C GLU A 14 -14.73 -1.27 -17.34
N TYR A 15 -15.38 -2.41 -17.12
CA TYR A 15 -16.28 -2.62 -16.00
C TYR A 15 -15.58 -2.45 -14.63
N ILE A 16 -14.29 -2.80 -14.52
CA ILE A 16 -13.55 -2.58 -13.27
C ILE A 16 -13.22 -1.10 -13.09
N ARG A 17 -12.93 -0.39 -14.19
CA ARG A 17 -12.67 1.06 -14.15
C ARG A 17 -13.90 1.84 -13.72
N GLU A 18 -15.08 1.42 -14.16
CA GLU A 18 -16.37 1.97 -13.72
C GLU A 18 -16.64 1.63 -12.26
N ALA A 19 -16.40 0.37 -11.85
CA ALA A 19 -16.60 -0.09 -10.48
C ALA A 19 -15.76 0.69 -9.45
N ILE A 20 -14.55 1.15 -9.81
CA ILE A 20 -13.70 1.98 -8.91
C ILE A 20 -14.40 3.27 -8.46
N TYR A 21 -15.36 3.79 -9.23
CA TYR A 21 -16.15 4.97 -8.86
C TYR A 21 -17.38 4.63 -8.00
N GLU A 22 -17.76 3.36 -7.90
CA GLU A 22 -18.94 2.93 -7.14
C GLU A 22 -18.69 3.02 -5.63
N LYS A 23 -19.72 3.42 -4.89
CA LYS A 23 -19.68 3.40 -3.43
C LYS A 23 -19.65 1.95 -2.94
N GLY A 24 -18.76 1.65 -2.01
CA GLY A 24 -18.56 0.31 -1.45
C GLY A 24 -17.50 -0.50 -2.19
N PHE A 25 -16.98 -0.04 -3.33
CA PHE A 25 -15.95 -0.77 -4.09
C PHE A 25 -14.70 -1.01 -3.24
N PHE A 26 -14.16 0.06 -2.62
CA PHE A 26 -12.96 -0.06 -1.80
C PHE A 26 -13.23 -0.76 -0.47
N LYS A 27 -14.46 -0.62 0.07
CA LYS A 27 -14.88 -1.27 1.30
C LYS A 27 -15.04 -2.78 1.14
N GLY A 28 -15.31 -3.26 -0.07
CA GLY A 28 -15.43 -4.69 -0.37
C GLY A 28 -14.12 -5.41 -0.67
N LEU A 29 -12.97 -4.72 -0.61
CA LEU A 29 -11.68 -5.34 -0.95
C LEU A 29 -11.22 -6.33 0.14
N PRO A 30 -10.61 -7.47 -0.23
CA PRO A 30 -10.06 -8.39 0.75
C PRO A 30 -8.79 -7.83 1.40
N VAL A 31 -8.55 -8.24 2.65
CA VAL A 31 -7.29 -8.00 3.35
C VAL A 31 -6.17 -8.81 2.71
N ILE A 32 -4.99 -8.21 2.57
CA ILE A 32 -3.79 -8.89 2.08
C ILE A 32 -3.31 -9.88 3.16
N PRO A 33 -3.07 -11.17 2.84
CA PRO A 33 -2.64 -12.15 3.83
C PRO A 33 -1.39 -11.71 4.61
N GLY A 34 -1.43 -11.89 5.93
CA GLY A 34 -0.34 -11.55 6.86
C GLY A 34 -0.20 -10.07 7.18
N SER A 35 -0.97 -9.18 6.55
CA SER A 35 -0.81 -7.73 6.77
C SER A 35 -1.22 -7.28 8.16
N GLN A 36 -2.23 -7.92 8.76
CA GLN A 36 -2.74 -7.52 10.07
C GLN A 36 -1.71 -7.85 11.15
N GLU A 37 -1.15 -9.05 11.13
CA GLU A 37 -0.10 -9.49 12.05
C GLU A 37 1.20 -8.71 11.82
N GLY A 38 1.62 -8.57 10.55
CA GLY A 38 2.84 -7.86 10.21
C GLY A 38 2.83 -6.40 10.64
N ILE A 39 1.72 -5.68 10.41
CA ILE A 39 1.61 -4.29 10.87
C ILE A 39 1.63 -4.21 12.40
N ARG A 40 0.97 -5.12 13.12
CA ARG A 40 1.02 -5.12 14.60
C ARG A 40 2.44 -5.33 15.11
N GLU A 41 3.19 -6.26 14.53
CA GLU A 41 4.60 -6.50 14.90
C GLU A 41 5.46 -5.28 14.58
N LEU A 42 5.28 -4.63 13.41
CA LEU A 42 6.00 -3.39 13.10
C LEU A 42 5.68 -2.28 14.10
N MET A 43 4.45 -2.18 14.60
CA MET A 43 4.06 -1.16 15.59
C MET A 43 4.74 -1.31 16.96
N GLU A 44 5.42 -2.43 17.24
CA GLU A 44 6.20 -2.61 18.47
C GLU A 44 7.49 -1.78 18.46
N ASP A 45 8.10 -1.63 17.27
CA ASP A 45 9.40 -0.96 17.10
C ASP A 45 9.31 0.35 16.29
N TYR A 46 8.24 0.54 15.50
CA TYR A 46 8.09 1.63 14.55
C TYR A 46 6.80 2.42 14.75
N GLU A 47 6.85 3.73 14.47
CA GLU A 47 5.62 4.52 14.27
C GLU A 47 5.07 4.26 12.86
N VAL A 48 3.97 3.51 12.78
CA VAL A 48 3.38 3.13 11.50
C VAL A 48 2.30 4.12 11.07
N PHE A 49 2.36 4.55 9.80
CA PHE A 49 1.33 5.37 9.15
C PHE A 49 0.78 4.66 7.91
N ILE A 50 -0.54 4.71 7.73
CA ILE A 50 -1.20 4.33 6.48
C ILE A 50 -1.31 5.57 5.61
N VAL A 51 -0.62 5.57 4.47
CA VAL A 51 -0.65 6.67 3.50
C VAL A 51 -1.38 6.22 2.24
N THR A 52 -2.51 6.84 1.91
CA THR A 52 -3.33 6.41 0.77
C THR A 52 -3.89 7.58 -0.03
N ALA A 53 -3.98 7.43 -1.34
CA ALA A 53 -4.73 8.34 -2.19
C ALA A 53 -6.23 8.03 -2.08
N ALA A 54 -7.05 9.09 -1.98
CA ALA A 54 -8.50 8.97 -1.99
C ALA A 54 -9.20 10.07 -2.82
N MET A 55 -8.54 11.21 -3.04
CA MET A 55 -9.17 12.34 -3.74
C MET A 55 -9.43 12.08 -5.23
N GLU A 56 -8.76 11.09 -5.84
CA GLU A 56 -8.98 10.69 -7.23
C GLU A 56 -10.38 10.10 -7.45
N PHE A 57 -10.93 9.40 -6.45
CA PHE A 57 -12.23 8.75 -6.52
C PHE A 57 -13.10 9.19 -5.34
N ARG A 58 -14.12 10.02 -5.61
CA ARG A 58 -14.96 10.67 -4.58
C ARG A 58 -15.45 9.72 -3.47
N ASN A 59 -15.92 8.53 -3.84
CA ASN A 59 -16.49 7.57 -2.89
C ASN A 59 -15.42 6.77 -2.12
N SER A 60 -14.15 6.82 -2.56
CA SER A 60 -13.09 6.01 -1.97
C SER A 60 -12.66 6.49 -0.58
N PHE A 61 -12.87 7.76 -0.23
CA PHE A 61 -12.46 8.28 1.08
C PHE A 61 -13.20 7.58 2.23
N GLU A 62 -14.53 7.59 2.19
CA GLU A 62 -15.37 6.95 3.21
C GLU A 62 -15.11 5.43 3.22
N ASP A 63 -15.09 4.81 2.05
CA ASP A 63 -14.86 3.37 1.92
C ASP A 63 -13.50 2.93 2.50
N LYS A 64 -12.41 3.64 2.19
CA LYS A 64 -11.06 3.33 2.72
C LYS A 64 -10.97 3.55 4.22
N TYR A 65 -11.61 4.61 4.73
CA TYR A 65 -11.67 4.86 6.16
C TYR A 65 -12.41 3.73 6.88
N ASP A 66 -13.62 3.39 6.44
CA ASP A 66 -14.43 2.32 7.01
C ASP A 66 -13.71 0.97 6.94
N TRP A 67 -13.08 0.66 5.81
CA TRP A 67 -12.32 -0.57 5.61
C TRP A 67 -11.15 -0.69 6.61
N LEU A 68 -10.43 0.40 6.85
CA LEU A 68 -9.37 0.44 7.86
C LEU A 68 -9.94 0.26 9.28
N GLN A 69 -11.07 0.87 9.59
CA GLN A 69 -11.71 0.68 10.91
C GLN A 69 -12.18 -0.76 11.13
N GLU A 70 -12.67 -1.42 10.07
CA GLU A 70 -13.14 -2.81 10.13
C GLU A 70 -11.97 -3.80 10.29
N HIS A 71 -10.92 -3.66 9.48
CA HIS A 71 -9.85 -4.65 9.38
C HIS A 71 -8.60 -4.32 10.21
N PHE A 72 -8.35 -3.05 10.51
CA PHE A 72 -7.18 -2.58 11.26
C PHE A 72 -7.59 -1.66 12.44
N PRO A 73 -8.49 -2.11 13.34
CA PRO A 73 -9.03 -1.27 14.42
C PRO A 73 -7.97 -0.80 15.43
N PHE A 74 -6.78 -1.39 15.40
CA PHE A 74 -5.63 -1.02 16.23
C PHE A 74 -4.83 0.17 15.68
N ILE A 75 -5.07 0.60 14.44
CA ILE A 75 -4.44 1.79 13.86
C ILE A 75 -5.22 3.01 14.31
N HIS A 76 -4.57 3.89 15.08
CA HIS A 76 -5.18 5.13 15.54
C HIS A 76 -5.46 6.08 14.36
N TRP A 77 -6.56 6.83 14.40
CA TRP A 77 -6.97 7.71 13.28
C TRP A 77 -5.91 8.76 12.89
N LYS A 78 -5.06 9.19 13.83
CA LYS A 78 -3.94 10.11 13.57
C LYS A 78 -2.85 9.50 12.68
N ASN A 79 -2.81 8.18 12.56
CA ASN A 79 -1.86 7.43 11.77
C ASN A 79 -2.41 7.11 10.37
N ILE A 80 -3.53 7.71 9.96
CA ILE A 80 -4.12 7.56 8.63
C ILE A 80 -4.00 8.88 7.87
N ILE A 81 -3.26 8.87 6.77
CA ILE A 81 -2.95 10.04 5.95
C ILE A 81 -3.56 9.84 4.56
N PHE A 82 -4.47 10.73 4.21
CA PHE A 82 -5.00 10.82 2.85
C PHE A 82 -4.23 11.88 2.06
N CYS A 83 -3.41 11.47 1.11
CA CYS A 83 -2.66 12.37 0.23
C CYS A 83 -2.61 11.84 -1.21
N GLY A 84 -2.72 12.75 -2.18
CA GLY A 84 -2.58 12.41 -3.60
C GLY A 84 -1.13 12.27 -4.04
N ASP A 85 -0.26 13.11 -3.49
CA ASP A 85 1.18 13.07 -3.74
C ASP A 85 1.91 12.57 -2.49
N LYS A 86 2.59 11.43 -2.60
CA LYS A 86 3.34 10.83 -1.50
C LYS A 86 4.76 11.37 -1.38
N SER A 87 5.24 12.21 -2.32
CA SER A 87 6.58 12.80 -2.23
C SER A 87 6.74 13.76 -1.04
N ILE A 88 5.62 14.22 -0.46
CA ILE A 88 5.61 15.10 0.74
C ILE A 88 5.76 14.32 2.05
N VAL A 89 5.69 12.99 2.02
CA VAL A 89 5.77 12.15 3.22
C VAL A 89 7.23 12.00 3.64
N GLN A 90 7.53 12.40 4.88
CA GLN A 90 8.83 12.21 5.50
C GLN A 90 8.75 11.08 6.53
N ALA A 91 9.42 9.98 6.23
CA ALA A 91 9.54 8.80 7.09
C ALA A 91 10.84 8.06 6.74
N ASP A 92 11.25 7.11 7.58
CA ASP A 92 12.46 6.32 7.35
C ASP A 92 12.27 5.21 6.31
N TYR A 93 11.05 4.65 6.24
CA TYR A 93 10.71 3.52 5.37
C TYR A 93 9.38 3.76 4.65
N MET A 94 9.28 3.26 3.41
CA MET A 94 8.01 3.22 2.66
C MET A 94 7.83 1.85 2.01
N ILE A 95 6.68 1.23 2.29
CA ILE A 95 6.20 0.02 1.61
C ILE A 95 5.10 0.47 0.65
N ASP A 96 5.34 0.36 -0.66
CA ASP A 96 4.38 0.79 -1.68
C ASP A 96 4.57 -0.08 -2.94
N ASP A 97 3.51 -0.34 -3.67
CA ASP A 97 3.54 -1.11 -4.91
C ASP A 97 3.76 -0.23 -6.16
N HIS A 98 3.64 1.08 -6.02
CA HIS A 98 3.80 2.04 -7.11
C HIS A 98 5.21 2.63 -7.08
N ALA A 99 6.05 2.13 -7.99
CA ALA A 99 7.45 2.55 -8.17
C ALA A 99 7.67 4.08 -8.22
N PHE A 100 6.71 4.83 -8.77
CA PHE A 100 6.78 6.30 -8.80
C PHE A 100 6.78 6.92 -7.40
N ASN A 101 6.01 6.38 -6.45
CA ASN A 101 5.98 6.88 -5.07
C ASN A 101 7.35 6.63 -4.39
N LEU A 102 7.93 5.45 -4.64
CA LEU A 102 9.23 5.05 -4.10
C LEU A 102 10.39 5.86 -4.67
N GLU A 103 10.34 6.20 -5.96
CA GLU A 103 11.39 6.98 -6.64
C GLU A 103 11.57 8.38 -6.04
N HIS A 104 10.50 8.97 -5.50
CA HIS A 104 10.50 10.31 -4.90
C HIS A 104 10.54 10.28 -3.37
N PHE A 105 10.61 9.10 -2.76
CA PHE A 105 10.68 8.96 -1.32
C PHE A 105 12.13 9.11 -0.82
N GLY A 106 12.33 9.98 0.18
CA GLY A 106 13.68 10.27 0.70
C GLY A 106 14.28 9.18 1.61
N GLY A 107 13.44 8.27 2.12
CA GLY A 107 13.87 7.17 2.99
C GLY A 107 14.15 5.88 2.24
N LYS A 108 14.19 4.76 2.97
CA LYS A 108 14.38 3.42 2.41
C LYS A 108 13.07 2.92 1.76
N ALA A 109 13.13 2.66 0.47
CA ALA A 109 12.02 2.16 -0.32
C ALA A 109 11.98 0.62 -0.37
N LEU A 110 10.83 0.03 -0.06
CA LEU A 110 10.53 -1.39 -0.25
C LEU A 110 9.35 -1.52 -1.22
N LEU A 111 9.60 -2.10 -2.39
CA LEU A 111 8.57 -2.35 -3.40
C LEU A 111 7.78 -3.59 -3.04
N TYR A 112 6.48 -3.41 -2.79
CA TYR A 112 5.56 -4.52 -2.59
C TYR A 112 5.09 -5.08 -3.94
N THR A 113 5.16 -6.39 -4.13
CA THR A 113 4.83 -6.99 -5.44
C THR A 113 3.35 -6.88 -5.79
N ALA A 114 3.10 -6.42 -7.01
CA ALA A 114 1.78 -6.33 -7.61
C ALA A 114 1.87 -6.62 -9.11
N LEU A 115 0.73 -6.96 -9.73
CA LEU A 115 0.65 -7.34 -11.15
C LEU A 115 1.37 -6.36 -12.08
N HIS A 116 1.18 -5.05 -11.88
CA HIS A 116 1.73 -4.01 -12.76
C HIS A 116 3.22 -3.74 -12.55
N ASN A 117 3.83 -4.20 -11.45
CA ASN A 117 5.20 -3.86 -11.11
C ASN A 117 6.19 -5.03 -11.25
N ILE A 118 5.78 -6.18 -11.79
CA ILE A 118 6.63 -7.38 -11.89
C ILE A 118 7.92 -7.22 -12.72
N HIS A 119 8.00 -6.21 -13.57
CA HIS A 119 9.20 -5.89 -14.36
C HIS A 119 10.04 -4.76 -13.76
N GLU A 120 9.62 -4.20 -12.62
CA GLU A 120 10.38 -3.18 -11.91
C GLU A 120 11.55 -3.84 -11.14
N THR A 121 12.75 -3.30 -11.30
CA THR A 121 13.98 -3.84 -10.72
C THR A 121 14.81 -2.81 -9.97
N ARG A 122 14.36 -1.55 -9.89
CA ARG A 122 15.11 -0.45 -9.26
C ARG A 122 15.13 -0.49 -7.74
N PHE A 123 14.21 -1.22 -7.12
CA PHE A 123 13.98 -1.22 -5.66
C PHE A 123 14.18 -2.60 -5.06
N ARG A 124 14.52 -2.65 -3.77
CA ARG A 124 14.38 -3.88 -2.98
C ARG A 124 12.90 -4.26 -2.97
N ARG A 125 12.62 -5.55 -3.09
CA ARG A 125 11.26 -6.09 -3.26
C ARG A 125 10.90 -7.03 -2.11
N ALA A 126 9.62 -7.02 -1.74
CA ALA A 126 8.99 -8.05 -0.93
C ALA A 126 7.74 -8.56 -1.66
N ASP A 127 7.64 -9.87 -1.84
CA ASP A 127 6.54 -10.50 -2.57
C ASP A 127 5.29 -10.75 -1.72
N ASN A 128 5.44 -10.68 -0.39
CA ASN A 128 4.40 -10.95 0.58
C ASN A 128 4.77 -10.32 1.94
N TRP A 129 3.89 -10.41 2.93
CA TRP A 129 4.15 -9.84 4.26
C TRP A 129 5.21 -10.59 5.07
N GLU A 130 5.45 -11.88 4.83
CA GLU A 130 6.54 -12.61 5.49
C GLU A 130 7.90 -12.00 5.09
N GLU A 131 8.09 -11.72 3.80
CA GLU A 131 9.29 -11.06 3.29
C GLU A 131 9.42 -9.60 3.74
N VAL A 132 8.30 -8.88 3.92
CA VAL A 132 8.32 -7.56 4.59
C VAL A 132 8.90 -7.71 5.99
N MET A 133 8.45 -8.70 6.76
CA MET A 133 8.94 -8.87 8.12
C MET A 133 10.40 -9.35 8.16
N ASP A 134 10.83 -10.21 7.22
CA ASP A 134 12.24 -10.58 7.06
C ASP A 134 13.12 -9.37 6.77
N TYR A 135 12.64 -8.45 5.91
CA TYR A 135 13.31 -7.20 5.64
C TYR A 135 13.54 -6.40 6.93
N PHE A 136 12.49 -6.14 7.71
CA PHE A 136 12.61 -5.36 8.94
C PHE A 136 13.41 -6.07 10.04
N ARG A 137 13.34 -7.40 10.14
CA ARG A 137 14.22 -8.18 11.03
C ARG A 137 15.69 -7.93 10.71
N ALA A 138 16.06 -8.04 9.44
CA ALA A 138 17.44 -7.81 8.99
C ALA A 138 17.88 -6.35 9.20
N GLU A 139 16.99 -5.38 8.99
CA GLU A 139 17.29 -3.96 9.25
C GLU A 139 17.57 -3.70 10.74
N ARG A 140 16.86 -4.38 11.66
CA ARG A 140 17.12 -4.28 13.11
C ARG A 140 18.44 -4.92 13.53
N GLU A 141 18.80 -6.05 12.94
CA GLU A 141 20.07 -6.74 13.24
C GLU A 141 21.31 -5.98 12.74
N ALA A 142 21.12 -5.09 11.76
CA ALA A 142 22.20 -4.27 11.19
C ALA A 142 22.48 -2.97 11.97
N LEU A 143 21.68 -2.66 13.00
CA LEU A 143 21.83 -1.50 13.90
C LEU A 143 22.70 -1.83 15.12
#